data_AF-A0A9J6FF67-F1
#
_entry.id   AF-A0A9J6FF67-F1
#
_cell.length_a   1.000
_cell.length_b   1.000
_cell.length_c   1.000
_cell.angle_alpha   90.00
_cell.angle_beta   90.00
_cell.angle_gamma   90.00
#
_symmetry.space_group_name_H-M   'P 1'
#
loop_
_entity.id
_entity.type
_entity.pdbx_description
1 polymer ?
#
loop_
_entity_poly.entity_id
_entity_poly.type
_entity_poly.pdbx_seq_one_letter_code
_entity_poly.pdbx_strand_id
1 'polypeptide(L)'
;MRALAGITAEACKQDLLCPNPMQNIHVLTTPAAKNAEAYDKVHQIILGTKQHAIAAYAAAPENTCKGVVRNMDAHLADIQLNELFVTERNPSVLEAKRIKTSTTVLAPL
;
A
#
# COMPACT_ATOMS: atom_id res chain seq x y z
N MET A 1 1.86 -8.31 11.33
CA MET A 1 1.30 -6.97 11.09
C MET A 1 0.67 -6.36 12.34
N ARG A 2 -0.43 -6.91 12.88
CA ARG A 2 -1.10 -6.41 14.12
C ARG A 2 -0.17 -6.09 15.30
N ALA A 3 0.63 -7.07 15.72
CA ALA A 3 1.61 -6.87 16.80
C ALA A 3 2.71 -5.87 16.45
N LEU A 4 3.13 -5.81 15.18
CA LEU A 4 4.17 -4.88 14.69
C LEU A 4 3.65 -3.44 14.61
N ALA A 5 2.34 -3.27 14.38
CA ALA A 5 1.66 -1.99 14.42
C ALA A 5 1.32 -1.54 15.86
N GLY A 6 1.66 -2.33 16.89
CA GLY A 6 1.36 -2.04 18.29
C GLY A 6 -0.13 -2.10 18.64
N ILE A 7 -0.94 -2.76 17.81
CA ILE A 7 -2.40 -2.82 18.00
C ILE A 7 -2.75 -4.03 18.86
N THR A 8 -3.61 -3.81 19.86
CA THR A 8 -4.06 -4.88 20.77
C THR A 8 -4.97 -5.87 20.04
N ALA A 9 -5.08 -7.09 20.58
CA ALA A 9 -5.94 -8.11 20.00
C ALA A 9 -7.41 -7.65 19.89
N GLU A 10 -7.92 -6.95 20.91
CA GLU A 10 -9.30 -6.44 20.91
C GLU A 10 -9.49 -5.32 19.88
N ALA A 11 -8.52 -4.41 19.74
CA ALA A 11 -8.60 -3.30 18.79
C ALA A 11 -8.55 -3.76 17.32
N CYS A 12 -8.00 -4.94 17.03
CA CYS A 12 -7.92 -5.51 15.68
C CYS A 12 -8.96 -6.60 15.40
N LYS A 13 -9.96 -6.78 16.27
CA LYS A 13 -10.94 -7.88 16.20
C LYS A 13 -11.77 -7.89 14.92
N GLN A 14 -12.05 -6.71 14.38
CA GLN A 14 -12.80 -6.53 13.13
C GLN A 14 -11.90 -6.39 11.91
N ASP A 15 -10.58 -6.45 12.09
CA ASP A 15 -9.65 -6.36 10.98
C ASP A 15 -9.63 -7.69 10.23
N LEU A 16 -9.57 -7.62 8.91
CA LEU A 16 -9.43 -8.77 8.01
C LEU A 16 -8.05 -8.73 7.36
N LEU A 17 -7.38 -9.88 7.32
CA LEU A 17 -6.10 -10.04 6.65
C LEU A 17 -6.28 -11.04 5.50
N CYS A 18 -6.00 -10.58 4.28
CA CYS A 18 -6.11 -11.34 3.06
C CYS A 18 -4.72 -11.47 2.41
N PRO A 19 -3.95 -12.53 2.71
CA PRO A 19 -2.66 -12.77 2.06
C PRO A 19 -2.85 -13.22 0.61
N ASN A 20 -2.06 -12.65 -0.31
CA ASN A 20 -1.91 -13.11 -1.69
C ASN A 20 -0.45 -13.53 -1.94
N PRO A 21 -0.12 -14.81 -1.71
CA PRO A 21 1.25 -15.30 -1.81
C PRO A 21 1.80 -15.29 -3.24
N MET A 22 0.93 -15.42 -4.25
CA MET A 22 1.35 -15.39 -5.66
C MET A 22 1.89 -14.01 -6.06
N GLN A 23 1.34 -12.95 -5.47
CA GLN A 23 1.74 -11.57 -5.77
C GLN A 23 2.67 -11.00 -4.70
N ASN A 24 2.96 -11.76 -3.64
CA ASN A 24 3.70 -11.31 -2.47
C ASN A 24 3.10 -10.03 -1.85
N ILE A 25 1.76 -9.98 -1.80
CA ILE A 25 0.99 -8.85 -1.26
C ILE A 25 0.14 -9.34 -0.09
N HIS A 26 0.00 -8.52 0.94
CA HIS A 26 -0.96 -8.75 2.02
C HIS A 26 -1.90 -7.56 2.08
N VAL A 27 -3.20 -7.82 1.91
CA VAL A 27 -4.24 -6.80 2.05
C VAL A 27 -4.78 -6.86 3.47
N LEU A 28 -4.81 -5.72 4.15
CA LEU A 28 -5.43 -5.61 5.46
C LEU A 28 -6.56 -4.58 5.38
N THR A 29 -7.77 -5.03 5.74
CA THR A 29 -8.96 -4.19 5.79
C THR A 29 -9.34 -3.98 7.25
N THR A 30 -9.57 -2.74 7.65
CA THR A 30 -9.98 -2.38 9.00
C THR A 30 -11.07 -1.31 8.95
N PRO A 31 -12.12 -1.40 9.79
CA PRO A 31 -13.11 -0.33 9.91
C PRO A 31 -12.57 0.87 10.72
N ALA A 32 -11.44 0.74 11.40
CA ALA A 32 -10.86 1.78 12.24
C ALA A 32 -9.72 2.52 11.51
N ALA A 33 -9.93 3.79 11.17
CA ALA A 33 -8.92 4.62 10.51
C ALA A 33 -7.58 4.66 11.28
N LYS A 34 -7.62 4.72 12.62
CA LYS A 34 -6.42 4.68 13.48
C LYS A 34 -5.60 3.40 13.31
N ASN A 35 -6.25 2.26 13.05
CA ASN A 35 -5.56 1.01 12.79
C ASN A 35 -4.89 1.07 11.41
N ALA A 36 -5.58 1.59 10.39
CA ALA A 36 -5.01 1.76 9.05
C ALA A 36 -3.74 2.64 9.07
N GLU A 37 -3.78 3.76 9.78
CA GLU A 37 -2.61 4.63 9.99
C GLU A 37 -1.46 3.92 10.72
N ALA A 38 -1.78 3.08 11.71
CA ALA A 38 -0.76 2.30 12.43
C ALA A 38 -0.13 1.22 11.54
N TYR A 39 -0.93 0.58 10.66
CA TYR A 39 -0.41 -0.38 9.69
C TYR A 39 0.47 0.25 8.62
N ASP A 40 0.14 1.46 8.16
CA ASP A 40 0.90 2.21 7.16
C ASP A 40 2.34 2.53 7.62
N LYS A 41 2.53 2.70 8.94
CA LYS A 41 3.84 2.94 9.57
C LYS A 41 4.72 1.69 9.69
N VAL A 42 4.22 0.51 9.32
CA VAL A 42 5.01 -0.73 9.40
C VAL A 42 5.85 -0.89 8.14
N HIS A 43 7.17 -0.74 8.29
CA HIS A 43 8.12 -0.85 7.17
C HIS A 43 8.93 -2.15 7.18
N GLN A 44 8.77 -2.98 8.20
CA GLN A 44 9.45 -4.27 8.31
C GLN A 44 8.54 -5.32 8.92
N ILE A 45 8.70 -6.56 8.47
CA ILE A 45 8.06 -7.74 9.05
C ILE A 45 9.08 -8.82 9.37
N ILE A 46 8.74 -9.69 10.31
CA ILE A 46 9.51 -10.87 10.65
C ILE A 46 8.74 -12.09 10.15
N LEU A 47 9.39 -12.89 9.31
CA LEU A 47 8.87 -14.17 8.83
C LEU A 47 9.87 -15.26 9.23
N GLY A 48 9.47 -16.11 10.18
CA GLY A 48 10.38 -17.06 10.82
C GLY A 48 11.52 -16.32 11.53
N THR A 49 12.76 -16.59 11.13
CA THR A 49 13.97 -15.95 11.68
C THR A 49 14.48 -14.77 10.87
N LYS A 50 13.82 -14.43 9.75
CA LYS A 50 14.29 -13.38 8.82
C LYS A 50 13.45 -12.12 8.91
N GLN A 51 14.13 -10.97 8.87
CA GLN A 51 13.52 -9.67 8.70
C GLN A 51 13.41 -9.30 7.23
N HIS A 52 12.26 -8.76 6.84
CA HIS A 52 11.97 -8.35 5.48
C HIS A 52 11.47 -6.90 5.47
N ALA A 53 12.08 -6.06 4.64
CA ALA A 53 11.61 -4.70 4.40
C ALA A 53 10.37 -4.72 3.49
N ILE A 54 9.29 -4.12 3.97
CA ILE A 54 8.00 -4.04 3.29
C ILE A 54 7.64 -2.59 2.97
N ALA A 55 6.80 -2.42 1.96
CA ALA A 55 6.11 -1.15 1.71
C ALA A 55 4.65 -1.35 2.12
N ALA A 56 4.22 -0.65 3.15
CA ALA A 56 2.81 -0.55 3.52
C ALA A 56 2.20 0.69 2.86
N TYR A 57 0.90 0.62 2.62
CA TYR A 57 0.14 1.70 2.00
C TYR A 57 -1.31 1.66 2.45
N ALA A 58 -1.79 2.74 3.06
CA ALA A 58 -3.20 2.92 3.39
C ALA A 58 -3.99 3.36 2.15
N ALA A 59 -5.09 2.66 1.80
CA ALA A 59 -6.04 3.13 0.80
C ALA A 59 -6.81 4.36 1.34
N ALA A 60 -7.14 5.33 0.47
CA ALA A 60 -7.90 6.49 0.95
C ALA A 60 -9.36 6.05 1.26
N PRO A 61 -9.97 6.60 2.31
CA PRO A 61 -11.32 6.23 2.70
C PRO A 61 -12.31 6.74 1.65
N GLU A 62 -12.97 5.79 0.99
CA GLU A 62 -14.05 5.95 0.00
C GLU A 62 -13.65 6.34 -1.44
N ASN A 63 -14.25 5.64 -2.42
CA ASN A 63 -14.23 5.93 -3.86
C ASN A 63 -12.86 6.16 -4.54
N THR A 64 -11.77 5.65 -3.96
CA THR A 64 -10.46 5.59 -4.62
C THR A 64 -10.02 4.14 -4.75
N CYS A 65 -9.88 3.64 -5.97
CA CYS A 65 -9.41 2.29 -6.24
C CYS A 65 -7.93 2.39 -6.59
N LYS A 66 -7.03 2.00 -5.69
CA LYS A 66 -5.60 2.00 -6.00
C LYS A 66 -5.27 0.89 -6.99
N GLY A 67 -5.08 1.27 -8.26
CA GLY A 67 -4.67 0.39 -9.34
C GLY A 67 -3.18 0.03 -9.25
N VAL A 68 -2.85 -1.20 -9.62
CA VAL A 68 -1.47 -1.65 -9.79
C VAL A 68 -1.11 -1.54 -11.27
N VAL A 69 -0.17 -0.68 -11.61
CA VAL A 69 0.31 -0.47 -12.97
C VAL A 69 1.67 -1.14 -13.13
N ARG A 70 1.79 -2.02 -14.12
CA ARG A 70 3.01 -2.82 -14.38
C ARG A 70 3.69 -2.34 -15.65
N ASN A 71 4.97 -2.72 -15.81
CA ASN A 71 5.81 -2.37 -16.97
C ASN A 71 6.03 -0.86 -17.14
N MET A 72 6.01 -0.11 -16.04
CA MET A 72 6.43 1.29 -16.04
C MET A 72 7.95 1.37 -16.12
N ASP A 73 8.46 2.25 -16.97
CA ASP A 73 9.90 2.53 -17.07
C ASP A 73 10.46 2.80 -15.66
N ALA A 74 11.50 2.05 -15.27
CA ALA A 74 12.12 2.11 -13.94
C ALA A 74 12.85 3.44 -13.69
N HIS A 75 13.18 4.19 -14.74
CA HIS A 75 13.91 5.45 -14.67
C HIS A 75 13.00 6.67 -14.48
N LEU A 76 11.68 6.51 -14.57
CA LEU A 76 10.74 7.60 -14.31
C LEU A 76 10.79 8.00 -12.84
N ALA A 77 11.06 9.28 -12.61
CA ALA A 77 10.99 9.92 -11.31
C ALA A 77 9.53 10.07 -10.83
N ASP A 78 9.34 10.19 -9.52
CA ASP A 78 8.00 10.26 -8.91
C ASP A 78 7.14 11.41 -9.45
N ILE A 79 7.74 12.56 -9.79
CA ILE A 79 7.03 13.68 -10.42
C ILE A 79 6.49 13.29 -11.79
N GLN A 80 7.30 12.60 -12.60
CA GLN A 80 6.90 12.16 -13.94
C GLN A 80 5.85 11.05 -13.88
N LEU A 81 5.90 10.19 -12.85
CA LEU A 81 4.85 9.21 -12.61
C LEU A 81 3.52 9.90 -12.30
N ASN A 82 3.53 10.91 -11.44
CA ASN A 82 2.32 11.67 -11.12
C ASN A 82 1.71 12.35 -12.34
N GLU A 83 2.52 13.01 -13.17
CA GLU A 83 2.07 13.64 -14.42
C GLU A 83 1.43 12.65 -15.40
N LEU A 84 1.89 11.39 -15.42
CA LEU A 84 1.31 10.35 -16.29
C LEU A 84 -0.08 9.89 -15.85
N PHE A 85 -0.38 9.96 -14.55
CA PHE A 85 -1.68 9.52 -14.03
C PHE A 85 -2.68 10.66 -13.88
N VAL A 86 -2.21 11.91 -13.76
CA VAL A 86 -3.07 13.10 -13.78
C VAL A 86 -3.50 13.39 -15.22
N THR A 87 -4.77 13.18 -15.52
CA THR A 87 -5.37 13.45 -16.85
C THR A 87 -6.63 14.29 -16.70
N GLU A 88 -7.17 14.85 -17.79
CA GLU A 88 -8.45 15.59 -17.74
C GLU A 88 -9.61 14.75 -17.17
N ARG A 89 -9.57 13.43 -17.36
CA ARG A 89 -10.57 12.49 -16.83
C ARG A 89 -10.31 12.09 -15.38
N ASN A 90 -9.05 12.21 -14.92
CA ASN A 90 -8.61 11.89 -13.57
C ASN A 90 -7.74 13.04 -13.02
N PRO A 91 -8.31 14.23 -12.77
CA PRO A 91 -7.54 15.43 -12.41
C PRO A 91 -7.02 15.40 -10.97
N SER A 92 -7.51 14.47 -10.14
CA SER A 92 -7.23 14.37 -8.71
C SER A 92 -6.45 13.11 -8.33
N VAL A 93 -5.73 12.46 -9.26
CA VAL A 93 -4.87 11.33 -8.89
C VAL A 93 -3.78 11.82 -7.95
N LEU A 94 -3.83 11.34 -6.70
CA LEU A 94 -2.91 11.71 -5.64
C LEU A 94 -1.77 10.69 -5.53
N GLU A 95 -0.54 11.10 -5.87
CA GLU A 95 0.69 10.38 -5.47
C GLU A 95 0.79 8.92 -5.98
N ALA A 96 0.93 8.76 -7.29
CA ALA A 96 1.44 7.53 -7.86
C ALA A 96 2.84 7.22 -7.33
N LYS A 97 3.04 6.04 -6.77
CA LYS A 97 4.27 5.65 -6.07
C LYS A 97 4.83 4.34 -6.58
N ARG A 98 6.13 4.35 -6.91
CA ARG A 98 6.84 3.15 -7.33
C ARG A 98 7.07 2.20 -6.17
N ILE A 99 6.89 0.90 -6.43
CA ILE A 99 7.30 -0.14 -5.50
C ILE A 99 8.81 -0.35 -5.66
N LYS A 100 9.61 0.28 -4.78
CA LYS A 100 11.09 0.20 -4.76
C LYS A 100 11.66 0.63 -6.12
N THR A 101 12.59 -0.13 -6.67
CA THR A 101 13.22 0.09 -7.99
C THR A 101 12.54 -0.72 -9.11
N SER A 102 11.32 -1.25 -8.87
CA SER A 102 10.65 -2.12 -9.83
C SER A 102 9.91 -1.35 -10.93
N THR A 103 9.47 -2.07 -11.96
CA THR A 103 8.58 -1.55 -13.00
C THR A 103 7.11 -1.49 -12.56
N THR A 104 6.82 -1.65 -11.27
CA THR A 104 5.46 -1.64 -10.71
C THR A 104 5.21 -0.35 -9.93
N VAL A 105 4.09 0.30 -10.22
CA VAL A 105 3.64 1.55 -9.60
C VAL A 105 2.24 1.36 -9.04
N LEU A 106 1.99 1.88 -7.84
CA LEU A 106 0.67 2.01 -7.24
C LEU A 106 0.13 3.40 -7.54
N ALA A 107 -1.07 3.49 -8.09
CA ALA A 107 -1.72 4.77 -8.36
C ALA A 107 -3.16 4.73 -7.84
N PRO A 108 -3.64 5.73 -7.07
CA PRO A 108 -5.07 5.86 -6.80
C PRO A 108 -5.79 6.25 -8.09
N LEU A 109 -6.68 5.36 -8.55
CA LEU A 109 -7.61 5.59 -9.65
C LEU A 109 -9.00 5.92 -9.09
#